data_AF-A0A6I2FJ35-F1
#
_entry.id   AF-A0A6I2FJ35-F1
#
_cell.length_a   1.000
_cell.length_b   1.000
_cell.length_c   1.000
_cell.angle_alpha   90.00
_cell.angle_beta   90.00
_cell.angle_gamma   90.00
#
_symmetry.space_group_name_H-M   'P 1'
#
loop_
_entity.id
_entity.type
_entity.pdbx_description
1 polymer ?
#
loop_
_entity_poly.entity_id
_entity_poly.type
_entity_poly.pdbx_seq_one_letter_code
_entity_poly.pdbx_strand_id
1 'polypeptide(L)'
;MTTMETKTYDLDYVVAQTHACSTRWIKHKLNAGLIPGRKAGRHWYMTESDIAALVEYMGQSTRSRTAIAAVPDIPAESPSRTGLTERARRNLHRQSA
;
A
#
# COMPACT_ATOMS: atom_id res chain seq x y z
N MET A 1 -20.82 12.41 15.81
CA MET A 1 -21.62 13.05 14.74
C MET A 1 -20.69 13.18 13.54
N THR A 2 -20.96 12.45 12.45
CA THR A 2 -20.13 12.54 11.24
C THR A 2 -20.57 13.78 10.46
N THR A 3 -19.71 14.78 10.37
CA THR A 3 -19.96 15.96 9.54
C THR A 3 -20.09 15.53 8.09
N MET A 4 -21.18 15.90 7.42
CA MET A 4 -21.39 15.60 6.01
C MET A 4 -20.50 16.51 5.16
N GLU A 5 -19.36 15.98 4.71
CA GLU A 5 -18.46 16.69 3.81
C GLU A 5 -19.04 16.70 2.39
N THR A 6 -19.30 17.89 1.85
CA THR A 6 -19.82 18.07 0.48
C THR A 6 -18.71 18.46 -0.51
N LYS A 7 -17.59 19.00 -0.02
CA LYS A 7 -16.44 19.35 -0.86
C LYS A 7 -15.63 18.11 -1.23
N THR A 8 -15.23 18.05 -2.49
CA THR A 8 -14.38 16.99 -3.01
C THR A 8 -13.24 17.60 -3.82
N TYR A 9 -12.08 16.98 -3.73
CA TYR A 9 -10.84 17.44 -4.36
C TYR A 9 -10.36 16.39 -5.36
N ASP A 10 -9.82 16.83 -6.49
CA ASP A 10 -9.20 15.93 -7.46
C ASP A 10 -7.85 15.40 -6.96
N LEU A 11 -7.32 14.37 -7.64
CA LEU A 11 -6.06 13.76 -7.21
C LEU A 11 -4.85 14.67 -7.38
N ASP A 12 -4.87 15.62 -8.33
CA ASP A 12 -3.76 16.55 -8.55
C ASP A 12 -3.64 17.51 -7.36
N TYR A 13 -4.76 18.05 -6.89
CA TYR A 13 -4.84 18.82 -5.66
C TYR A 13 -4.36 18.02 -4.45
N VAL A 14 -4.82 16.77 -4.31
CA VAL A 14 -4.44 15.92 -3.18
C VAL A 14 -2.93 15.66 -3.16
N VAL A 15 -2.31 15.43 -4.32
CA VAL A 15 -0.85 15.26 -4.43
C VAL A 15 -0.13 16.53 -3.98
N ALA A 16 -0.57 17.70 -4.45
CA ALA A 16 0.01 18.98 -4.05
C ALA A 16 -0.13 19.22 -2.53
N GLN A 17 -1.27 18.85 -1.95
CA GLN A 17 -1.57 19.07 -0.54
C GLN A 17 -0.85 18.10 0.40
N THR A 18 -0.73 16.82 0.02
CA THR A 18 -0.21 15.75 0.89
C THR A 18 1.25 15.39 0.61
N HIS A 19 1.82 15.93 -0.47
CA HIS A 19 3.14 15.53 -0.99
C HIS A 19 3.26 14.03 -1.29
N ALA A 20 2.14 13.37 -1.59
CA ALA A 20 2.15 11.98 -2.05
C ALA A 20 2.93 11.85 -3.37
N CYS A 21 3.53 10.67 -3.61
CA CYS A 21 4.49 10.50 -4.70
C CYS A 21 3.95 10.85 -6.10
N SER A 22 2.69 10.50 -6.41
CA SER A 22 2.05 10.81 -7.68
C SER A 22 0.55 10.49 -7.66
N THR A 23 -0.21 11.06 -8.61
CA THR A 23 -1.62 10.71 -8.81
C THR A 23 -1.81 9.25 -9.18
N ARG A 24 -0.88 8.69 -9.99
CA ARG A 24 -0.88 7.27 -10.35
C ARG A 24 -0.75 6.37 -9.11
N TRP A 25 0.11 6.74 -8.17
CA TRP A 25 0.28 6.00 -6.92
C TRP A 25 -1.01 6.01 -6.08
N ILE A 26 -1.63 7.18 -5.90
CA ILE A 26 -2.91 7.29 -5.17
C ILE A 26 -4.00 6.47 -5.87
N LYS A 27 -4.12 6.60 -7.20
CA LYS A 27 -5.11 5.85 -8.01
C LYS A 27 -4.92 4.34 -7.87
N HIS A 28 -3.69 3.85 -7.82
CA HIS A 28 -3.41 2.43 -7.59
C HIS A 28 -3.91 1.98 -6.21
N LYS A 29 -3.69 2.78 -5.16
CA LYS A 29 -4.18 2.48 -3.79
C LYS A 29 -5.70 2.50 -3.69
N LEU A 30 -6.35 3.47 -4.34
CA LEU A 30 -7.81 3.54 -4.45
C LEU A 30 -8.39 2.33 -5.16
N ASN A 31 -7.82 1.95 -6.30
CA ASN A 31 -8.27 0.77 -7.04
C ASN A 31 -8.05 -0.53 -6.25
N ALA A 32 -7.03 -0.60 -5.40
CA ALA A 32 -6.76 -1.72 -4.52
C ALA A 32 -7.63 -1.71 -3.23
N GLY A 33 -8.46 -0.69 -3.02
CA GLY A 33 -9.29 -0.55 -1.82
C GLY A 33 -8.50 -0.33 -0.52
N LEU A 34 -7.25 0.14 -0.62
CA LEU A 34 -6.36 0.33 0.53
C LEU A 34 -6.59 1.65 1.26
N ILE A 35 -7.18 2.62 0.56
CA ILE A 35 -7.53 3.94 1.08
C ILE A 35 -8.92 4.31 0.57
N PRO A 36 -9.70 5.10 1.33
CA PRO A 36 -11.03 5.55 0.89
C PRO A 36 -10.92 6.62 -0.19
N GLY A 37 -11.98 6.76 -0.99
CA GLY A 37 -12.13 7.81 -1.98
C GLY A 37 -13.43 7.63 -2.77
N ARG A 38 -13.81 8.67 -3.52
CA ARG A 38 -15.07 8.73 -4.27
C ARG A 38 -14.80 8.70 -5.77
N LYS A 39 -15.42 7.75 -6.46
CA LYS A 39 -15.32 7.63 -7.91
C LYS A 39 -16.51 8.33 -8.57
N ALA A 40 -16.25 9.32 -9.40
CA ALA A 40 -17.27 9.96 -10.25
C ALA A 40 -16.84 9.83 -11.72
N GLY A 41 -17.54 8.97 -12.45
CA GLY A 41 -17.16 8.60 -13.81
C GLY A 41 -15.78 7.95 -13.88
N ARG A 42 -14.87 8.59 -14.62
CA ARG A 42 -13.48 8.12 -14.82
C ARG A 42 -12.48 8.73 -13.83
N HIS A 43 -12.94 9.65 -13.00
CA HIS A 43 -12.12 10.41 -12.07
C HIS A 43 -12.34 9.93 -10.63
N TRP A 44 -11.28 10.04 -9.86
CA TRP A 44 -11.29 9.83 -8.42
C TRP A 44 -11.20 11.19 -7.74
N TYR A 45 -11.98 11.32 -6.68
CA TYR A 45 -12.03 12.48 -5.82
C TYR A 45 -11.88 12.04 -4.37
N MET A 46 -11.44 12.94 -3.52
CA MET A 46 -11.30 12.71 -2.09
C MET A 46 -11.94 13.86 -1.31
N THR A 47 -12.61 13.53 -0.22
CA THR A 47 -13.01 14.52 0.79
C THR A 47 -11.87 14.78 1.77
N GLU A 48 -12.06 15.68 2.74
CA GLU A 48 -11.03 15.98 3.74
C GLU A 48 -10.77 14.78 4.64
N SER A 49 -11.82 14.05 5.02
CA SER A 49 -11.69 12.78 5.75
C SER A 49 -10.98 11.69 4.96
N ASP A 50 -11.21 11.58 3.64
CA ASP A 50 -10.47 10.64 2.78
C ASP A 50 -8.96 11.00 2.74
N ILE A 51 -8.65 12.30 2.64
CA ILE A 51 -7.26 12.80 2.66
C ILE A 51 -6.59 12.50 4.00
N ALA A 52 -7.29 12.68 5.12
CA ALA A 52 -6.78 12.34 6.44
C ALA A 52 -6.42 10.84 6.52
N ALA A 53 -7.31 9.97 6.06
CA ALA A 53 -7.06 8.52 6.01
C ALA A 53 -5.88 8.16 5.11
N LEU A 54 -5.70 8.86 3.98
CA LEU A 54 -4.51 8.72 3.14
C LEU A 54 -3.23 9.08 3.88
N VAL A 55 -3.21 10.20 4.62
CA VAL A 55 -2.04 10.62 5.42
C VAL A 55 -1.71 9.60 6.50
N GLU A 56 -2.72 9.08 7.20
CA GLU A 56 -2.55 8.00 8.18
C GLU A 56 -1.95 6.74 7.55
N TYR A 57 -2.45 6.33 6.37
CA TYR A 57 -1.93 5.18 5.62
C TYR A 57 -0.45 5.35 5.27
N MET A 58 -0.04 6.55 4.83
CA MET A 58 1.37 6.85 4.56
C MET A 58 2.23 6.70 5.81
N GLY A 59 1.76 7.19 6.96
CA GLY A 59 2.45 7.05 8.24
C GLY A 59 2.56 5.61 8.75
N GLN A 60 1.53 4.78 8.55
CA GLN A 60 1.52 3.38 8.96
C GLN A 60 2.53 2.54 8.18
N SER A 61 2.73 2.83 6.88
CA SER A 61 3.73 2.13 6.07
C SER A 61 5.15 2.25 6.64
N THR A 62 5.47 3.39 7.27
CA THR A 62 6.73 3.61 7.98
C THR A 62 6.78 2.83 9.29
N ARG A 63 5.67 2.81 10.04
CA ARG A 63 5.60 2.17 11.37
C ARG A 63 5.71 0.64 11.28
N SER A 64 5.06 0.02 10.29
CA SER A 64 5.16 -1.43 10.04
C SER A 64 6.55 -1.83 9.56
N ARG A 65 7.29 -0.94 8.88
CA ARG A 65 8.69 -1.19 8.51
C ARG A 65 9.62 -1.20 9.73
N THR A 66 9.40 -0.30 10.69
CA THR A 66 10.20 -0.24 11.92
C THR A 66 9.87 -1.38 12.90
N ALA A 67 8.64 -1.89 12.90
CA ALA A 67 8.24 -3.01 13.77
C ALA A 67 8.94 -4.34 13.42
N ILE A 68 9.47 -4.49 12.20
CA ILE A 68 10.21 -5.71 11.79
C ILE A 68 11.64 -5.73 12.37
N ALA A 69 12.09 -4.65 13.03
CA ALA A 69 13.39 -4.60 13.72
C ALA A 69 13.34 -5.20 15.15
N ALA A 70 12.21 -5.71 15.61
CA ALA A 70 12.10 -6.48 16.84
C ALA A 70 11.92 -7.96 16.49
N VAL A 71 13.00 -8.62 16.08
CA VAL A 71 13.06 -10.08 15.95
C VAL A 71 13.18 -10.66 17.37
N PRO A 72 12.20 -11.40 17.91
CA PRO A 72 12.49 -12.33 18.99
C PRO A 72 13.39 -13.44 18.43
N ASP A 73 14.47 -13.75 19.15
CA ASP A 73 15.41 -14.82 18.85
C ASP A 73 14.65 -16.17 18.80
N ILE A 74 14.38 -16.66 17.59
CA ILE A 74 13.79 -17.99 17.34
C ILE A 74 14.95 -18.90 16.92
N PRO A 75 15.15 -20.07 17.57
CA PRO A 75 16.18 -21.02 17.15
C PRO A 75 15.93 -21.47 15.70
N ALA A 76 16.98 -21.37 14.87
CA ALA A 76 16.92 -21.71 13.45
C ALA A 76 16.70 -23.21 13.22
N GLU A 77 15.44 -23.62 13.01
CA GLU A 77 15.12 -24.89 12.38
C GLU A 77 15.09 -24.70 10.85
N SER A 78 15.97 -25.43 10.16
CA SER A 78 16.11 -25.42 8.69
C SER A 78 14.80 -25.80 7.99
N PRO A 79 14.30 -25.03 6.99
CA PRO A 79 13.12 -25.41 6.24
C PRO A 79 13.45 -26.56 5.28
N SER A 80 12.84 -27.71 5.56
CA SER A 80 12.84 -28.89 4.69
C SER A 80 12.34 -28.54 3.28
N ARG A 81 13.13 -28.90 2.26
CA ARG A 81 12.97 -28.59 0.81
C ARG A 81 11.79 -29.31 0.11
N THR A 82 10.72 -29.65 0.82
CA THR A 82 9.68 -30.55 0.28
C THR A 82 8.52 -29.84 -0.43
N GLY A 83 8.52 -28.50 -0.48
CA GLY A 83 7.40 -27.71 -1.04
C GLY A 83 7.67 -26.93 -2.34
N LEU A 84 8.79 -27.19 -3.04
CA LEU A 84 9.10 -26.42 -4.26
C LEU A 84 8.30 -26.93 -5.46
N THR A 85 7.50 -26.03 -6.04
CA THR A 85 6.82 -26.26 -7.32
C THR A 85 7.83 -26.44 -8.46
N GLU A 86 7.45 -27.18 -9.50
CA GLU A 86 8.28 -27.47 -10.68
C GLU A 86 8.86 -26.21 -11.36
N ARG A 87 8.12 -25.09 -11.24
CA ARG A 87 8.52 -23.78 -11.76
C ARG A 87 9.64 -23.14 -10.94
N ALA A 88 9.61 -23.27 -9.61
CA ALA A 88 10.66 -22.77 -8.74
C ALA A 88 11.97 -23.56 -8.93
N ARG A 89 11.86 -24.88 -9.17
CA ARG A 89 13.00 -25.76 -9.44
C ARG A 89 13.74 -25.37 -10.73
N ARG A 90 13.00 -25.04 -11.80
CA ARG A 90 13.58 -24.58 -13.08
C ARG A 90 14.29 -23.22 -13.00
N ASN A 91 13.76 -22.27 -12.23
CA ASN A 91 14.39 -20.95 -12.10
C ASN A 91 15.72 -21.01 -11.35
N LEU A 92 15.83 -21.85 -10.32
CA LEU A 92 17.10 -22.11 -9.64
C LEU A 92 18.14 -22.69 -10.59
N HIS A 93 17.76 -23.67 -11.41
CA HIS A 93 18.70 -24.32 -12.32
C HIS A 93 19.24 -23.39 -13.42
N ARG A 94 18.51 -22.31 -13.74
CA ARG A 94 18.95 -21.26 -14.68
C ARG A 94 19.86 -20.21 -14.06
N GLN A 95 19.83 -20.02 -12.75
CA GLN A 95 20.66 -19.01 -12.07
C GLN A 95 22.06 -19.55 -11.72
N SER A 96 22.26 -20.87 -11.77
CA SER A 96 23.53 -21.53 -11.46
C SER A 96 24.36 -21.93 -12.69
N ALA A 97 24.02 -21.42 -13.88
CA ALA A 97 24.72 -21.67 -15.13
C ALA A 97 25.23 -20.35 -15.74
#